data_AF-A0A5P8MXP9-F1
#
_entry.id   AF-A0A5P8MXP9-F1
#
_cell.length_a   1.000
_cell.length_b   1.000
_cell.length_c   1.000
_cell.angle_alpha   90.00
_cell.angle_beta   90.00
_cell.angle_gamma   90.00
#
_symmetry.space_group_name_H-M   'P 1'
#
loop_
_entity.id
_entity.type
_entity.pdbx_description
1 polymer ?
#
loop_
_entity_poly.entity_id
_entity_poly.type
_entity_poly.pdbx_seq_one_letter_code
_entity_poly.pdbx_strand_id
1 'polypeptide(L)' 'MTARHEPVRLQYWPASHTVDAPDSWPEAFEFGSVEDAVAFAMTQAPANREVAWLRTADGAVLKPPQIRRLWELRLDH' A
#
# COMPACT_ATOMS: atom_id res chain seq x y z
N MET A 1 -8.81 -0.21 25.45
CA MET A 1 -9.17 -0.69 24.11
C MET A 1 -7.93 -0.62 23.25
N THR A 2 -7.21 -1.73 23.08
CA THR A 2 -6.13 -1.78 22.08
C THR A 2 -6.82 -1.84 20.73
N ALA A 3 -6.88 -0.70 20.03
CA ALA A 3 -7.11 -0.72 18.60
C ALA A 3 -6.12 -1.73 18.05
N ARG A 4 -6.61 -2.76 17.36
CA ARG A 4 -5.74 -3.75 16.75
C ARG A 4 -5.05 -3.00 15.61
N HIS A 5 -3.93 -2.35 15.93
CA HIS A 5 -3.04 -1.73 14.97
C HIS A 5 -2.41 -2.88 14.19
N GLU A 6 -3.17 -3.41 13.24
CA GLU A 6 -2.70 -4.41 12.31
C GLU A 6 -1.65 -3.74 11.44
N PRO A 7 -0.36 -4.13 11.53
CA PRO A 7 0.69 -3.46 10.79
C PRO A 7 0.43 -3.62 9.28
N VAL A 8 0.23 -2.49 8.60
CA VAL A 8 0.06 -2.44 7.16
C VAL A 8 1.40 -2.02 6.55
N ARG A 9 1.83 -2.72 5.52
CA ARG A 9 3.10 -2.45 4.84
C ARG A 9 2.84 -1.89 3.46
N LEU A 10 3.23 -0.65 3.22
CA LEU A 10 3.21 -0.03 1.91
C LEU A 10 4.55 -0.24 1.22
N GLN A 11 4.48 -0.69 -0.02
CA GLN A 11 5.64 -0.92 -0.86
C GLN A 11 5.41 -0.33 -2.23
N TYR A 12 6.51 0.08 -2.85
CA TYR A 12 6.50 0.64 -4.18
C TYR A 12 7.30 -0.26 -5.11
N TRP A 13 6.69 -0.63 -6.23
CA TRP A 13 7.30 -1.45 -7.27
C TRP A 13 7.35 -0.69 -8.59
N PRO A 14 8.26 -1.06 -9.51
CA PRO A 14 8.17 -0.69 -10.92
C PRO A 14 6.92 -1.32 -11.56
N ALA A 15 6.30 -0.65 -12.54
CA ALA A 15 5.12 -1.19 -13.23
C ALA A 15 5.44 -2.49 -14.01
N SER A 16 6.71 -2.67 -14.37
CA SER A 16 7.24 -3.87 -15.04
C SER A 16 7.52 -5.05 -14.09
N HIS A 17 7.28 -4.92 -12.78
CA HIS A 17 7.59 -5.96 -11.82
C HIS A 17 6.45 -6.98 -11.67
N THR A 18 6.76 -8.25 -11.90
CA THR A 18 5.85 -9.39 -11.71
C THR A 18 5.89 -9.86 -10.26
N VAL A 19 4.72 -10.16 -9.67
CA VAL A 19 4.53 -10.66 -8.28
C VAL A 19 5.36 -11.88 -7.90
N ASP A 20 5.83 -12.62 -8.91
CA ASP A 20 6.57 -13.88 -8.77
C ASP A 20 8.09 -13.70 -8.74
N ALA A 21 8.61 -12.46 -8.85
CA ALA A 21 10.05 -12.29 -8.84
C ALA A 21 10.61 -12.57 -7.43
N PRO A 22 11.66 -13.39 -7.31
CA PRO A 22 12.33 -13.69 -6.04
C PRO A 22 13.17 -12.52 -5.51
N ASP A 23 13.01 -11.33 -6.09
CA ASP A 23 13.81 -10.16 -5.77
C ASP A 23 13.42 -9.60 -4.40
N SER A 24 14.45 -9.30 -3.61
CA SER A 24 14.34 -8.73 -2.28
C SER A 24 13.33 -7.58 -2.28
N TRP A 25 12.30 -7.73 -1.45
CA TRP A 25 11.24 -6.74 -1.33
C TRP A 25 11.89 -5.38 -1.00
N PRO A 26 11.59 -4.30 -1.76
CA PRO A 26 12.12 -2.98 -1.47
C PRO A 26 11.65 -2.49 -0.09
N GLU A 27 12.28 -1.44 0.43
CA GLU A 27 11.92 -0.86 1.73
C GLU A 27 10.40 -0.64 1.85
N ALA A 28 9.80 -1.35 2.80
CA ALA A 28 8.39 -1.26 3.12
C ALA A 28 8.19 -0.19 4.19
N PHE A 29 7.25 0.72 3.95
CA PHE A 29 6.79 1.66 4.96
C PHE A 29 5.72 0.99 5.82
N GLU A 30 5.93 0.94 7.13
CA GLU A 30 4.97 0.37 8.07
C GLU A 30 4.01 1.43 8.58
N PHE A 31 2.72 1.11 8.51
CA PHE A 31 1.60 1.97 8.87
C PHE A 31 0.74 1.27 9.92
N GLY A 32 0.16 2.06 10.82
CA GLY A 32 -0.76 1.56 11.84
C GLY A 32 -2.18 1.30 11.34
N SER A 33 -2.50 1.65 10.08
CA SER A 33 -3.83 1.50 9.48
C SER A 33 -3.76 1.51 7.95
N VAL A 34 -4.70 0.80 7.30
CA VAL A 34 -4.82 0.79 5.84
C VAL A 34 -5.07 2.19 5.30
N GLU A 35 -5.91 2.96 6.00
CA GLU A 35 -6.26 4.33 5.65
C GLU A 35 -5.05 5.27 5.56
N ASP A 36 -4.16 5.20 6.55
CA ASP A 36 -2.93 6.01 6.59
C ASP A 36 -1.98 5.61 5.45
N ALA A 37 -1.87 4.31 5.21
CA ALA A 37 -1.05 3.75 4.14
C ALA A 37 -1.60 4.12 2.74
N VAL A 38 -2.92 4.11 2.55
CA VAL A 38 -3.60 4.56 1.31
C VAL A 38 -3.40 6.06 1.12
N ALA A 39 -3.59 6.87 2.17
CA ALA A 39 -3.40 8.31 2.11
C ALA A 39 -1.95 8.66 1.76
N PHE A 40 -0.98 7.97 2.35
CA PHE A 40 0.43 8.13 2.04
C PHE A 40 0.73 7.71 0.60
N ALA A 41 0.25 6.55 0.15
CA ALA A 41 0.43 6.07 -1.21
C ALA A 41 -0.08 7.05 -2.28
N MET A 42 -1.17 7.77 -1.99
CA MET A 42 -1.79 8.74 -2.90
C MET A 42 -1.21 10.15 -2.78
N THR A 43 -0.70 10.53 -1.60
CA THR A 43 -0.17 11.88 -1.34
C THR A 43 1.32 11.97 -1.67
N GLN A 44 2.09 10.96 -1.30
CA GLN A 44 3.47 10.79 -1.75
C GLN A 44 3.42 10.21 -3.15
N ALA A 45 3.15 11.09 -4.12
CA ALA A 45 3.26 10.80 -5.53
C ALA A 45 4.61 10.09 -5.72
N PRO A 46 4.60 8.86 -6.27
CA PRO A 46 5.77 8.04 -6.23
C PRO A 46 6.89 8.76 -6.95
N ALA A 47 7.99 9.00 -6.23
CA ALA A 47 9.23 9.53 -6.77
C ALA A 47 9.79 8.55 -7.83
N ASN A 48 9.23 8.58 -9.05
CA ASN A 48 9.47 7.63 -10.15
C ASN A 48 9.21 6.14 -9.84
N ARG A 49 8.47 5.79 -8.78
CA ARG A 49 8.14 4.37 -8.44
C ARG A 49 6.70 4.01 -8.83
N GLU A 50 6.54 3.52 -10.04
CA GLU A 50 5.28 3.56 -10.80
C GLU A 50 4.04 2.88 -10.17
N VAL A 51 4.18 1.93 -9.22
CA VAL A 51 3.02 1.26 -8.59
C VAL A 51 3.15 1.08 -7.08
N ALA A 52 2.12 1.49 -6.33
CA ALA A 52 1.99 1.28 -4.89
C ALA A 52 1.21 0.00 -4.57
N TRP A 53 1.70 -0.78 -3.61
CA TRP A 53 1.13 -2.05 -3.17
C TRP A 53 1.05 -2.05 -1.65
N LEU A 54 -0.11 -2.37 -1.08
CA LEU A 54 -0.30 -2.47 0.37
C LEU A 54 -0.42 -3.93 0.77
N ARG A 55 0.28 -4.34 1.80
CA ARG A 55 0.10 -5.64 2.44
C ARG A 55 -0.50 -5.43 3.81
N THR A 56 -1.67 -6.00 4.06
CA THR A 56 -2.31 -5.99 5.38
C THR A 56 -1.67 -7.04 6.28
N ALA A 57 -1.90 -6.94 7.59
CA ALA A 57 -1.42 -7.93 8.55
C ALA A 57 -2.01 -9.33 8.31
N ASP A 58 -3.23 -9.39 7.75
CA ASP A 58 -3.90 -10.63 7.33
C ASP A 58 -3.20 -11.31 6.13
N GLY A 59 -2.22 -10.63 5.50
CA GLY A 59 -1.50 -11.13 4.34
C GLY A 59 -2.19 -10.79 3.02
N ALA A 60 -3.32 -10.08 3.04
CA ALA A 60 -3.95 -9.57 1.84
C ALA A 60 -3.09 -8.48 1.18
N VAL A 61 -2.93 -8.57 -0.13
CA VAL A 61 -2.16 -7.59 -0.91
C VAL A 61 -3.14 -6.77 -1.76
N LEU A 62 -3.24 -5.48 -1.46
CA LEU A 62 -4.01 -4.52 -2.24
C LEU A 62 -3.11 -3.96 -3.36
N LYS A 63 -3.59 -4.13 -4.59
CA LYS A 63 -2.95 -3.64 -5.81
C LYS A 63 -3.26 -2.15 -6.03
N PRO A 64 -2.51 -1.46 -6.90
CA PRO A 64 -2.76 -0.05 -7.22
C PRO A 64 -4.22 0.31 -7.52
N PRO A 65 -4.98 -0.44 -8.38
CA PRO A 65 -6.38 -0.11 -8.63
C PRO A 65 -7.28 -0.26 -7.40
N GLN A 66 -6.94 -1.16 -6.46
CA GLN A 66 -7.70 -1.33 -5.22
C GLN A 66 -7.41 -0.19 -4.24
N ILE A 67 -6.14 0.22 -4.13
CA ILE A 67 -5.73 1.38 -3.31
C ILE A 67 -6.42 2.65 -3.80
N ARG A 68 -6.41 2.87 -5.12
CA ARG A 68 -7.09 4.02 -5.71
C ARG A 68 -8.58 4.02 -5.43
N ARG A 69 -9.24 2.85 -5.57
CA ARG A 69 -10.66 2.70 -5.25
C ARG A 69 -10.96 3.00 -3.78
N LEU A 70 -10.12 2.55 -2.85
CA LEU A 70 -10.26 2.85 -1.42
C LEU A 70 -10.10 4.35 -1.13
N TRP A 71 -9.16 5.01 -1.82
CA TRP A 71 -8.98 6.46 -1.71
C TRP A 71 -10.19 7.24 -2.23
N GLU A 72 -10.72 6.85 -3.39
CA GLU A 72 -11.93 7.46 -3.97
C GLU A 72 -13.13 7.31 -3.03
N LEU A 73 -13.32 6.13 -2.41
CA LEU A 73 -14.38 5.90 -1.41
C LEU A 73 -14.20 6.72 -0.13
N ARG A 74 -12.96 7.00 0.27
CA ARG A 74 -12.65 7.85 1.43
C ARG A 74 -13.00 9.32 1.18
N LEU A 75 -12.80 9.81 -0.04
CA LEU A 75 -13.06 11.22 -0.40
C LEU A 75 -14.55 11.55 -0.58
N ASP A 76 -15.39 10.54 -0.80
CA ASP A 76 -16.84 10.68 -0.98
C ASP A 76 -17.59 10.88 0.36
N HIS A 77 -16.89 10.77 1.48
CA HIS A 77 -17.44 10.78 2.85
C HIS A 77 -17.01 12.02 3.65
#